data_AF-A0A716LCE0-F1
#
_entry.id   AF-A0A716LCE0-F1
#
_cell.length_a   1.000
_cell.length_b   1.000
_cell.length_c   1.000
_cell.angle_alpha   90.00
_cell.angle_beta   90.00
_cell.angle_gamma   90.00
#
_symmetry.space_group_name_H-M   'P 1'
#
loop_
_entity.id
_entity.type
_entity.pdbx_description
1 polymer ?
#
loop_
_entity_poly.entity_id
_entity_poly.type
_entity_poly.pdbx_seq_one_letter_code
_entity_poly.pdbx_strand_id
1 'polypeptide(L)' 'IIEASTELLELGMLEYRKTMREIANGFDTGEWSAPITEDYTDELNDFDVRRLEALRVQA' A
#
# COMPACT_ATOMS: atom_id res chain seq x y z
N ILE A 1 -8.97 18.90 -7.98
CA ILE A 1 -7.86 18.41 -7.12
C ILE A 1 -8.53 18.06 -5.79
N ILE A 2 -8.39 16.82 -5.33
CA ILE A 2 -8.90 16.38 -4.03
C ILE A 2 -7.71 16.46 -3.08
N GLU A 3 -7.85 17.24 -2.01
CA GLU A 3 -6.80 17.44 -1.02
C GLU A 3 -7.18 16.70 0.27
N ALA A 4 -6.21 16.02 0.88
CA ALA A 4 -6.40 15.40 2.17
C ALA A 4 -6.47 16.45 3.28
N SER A 5 -7.23 16.18 4.34
CA SER A 5 -7.23 17.04 5.53
C SER A 5 -5.86 17.01 6.22
N THR A 6 -5.55 18.03 7.01
CA THR A 6 -4.28 18.12 7.76
C THR A 6 -4.02 16.88 8.62
N GLU A 7 -5.06 16.38 9.30
CA GLU A 7 -4.97 15.17 10.13
C GLU A 7 -4.63 13.92 9.31
N LEU A 8 -5.22 13.78 8.12
CA LEU A 8 -4.91 12.69 7.20
C LEU A 8 -3.50 12.80 6.63
N LEU A 9 -3.01 14.03 6.40
CA LEU A 9 -1.63 14.26 5.96
C LEU A 9 -0.63 13.88 7.06
N GLU A 10 -0.88 14.28 8.30
CA GLU A 10 -0.02 13.93 9.43
C GLU A 10 0.01 12.41 9.66
N LEU A 11 -1.14 11.75 9.63
CA LEU A 11 -1.23 10.30 9.70
C LEU A 11 -0.47 9.63 8.55
N GLY A 12 -0.67 10.11 7.32
CA GLY A 12 0.05 9.62 6.14
C GLY A 12 1.56 9.76 6.26
N MET A 13 2.05 10.86 6.85
CA MET A 13 3.48 11.04 7.10
C MET A 13 4.05 10.05 8.13
N LEU A 14 3.27 9.73 9.16
CA LEU A 14 3.67 8.74 10.18
C LEU A 14 3.75 7.34 9.56
N GLU A 15 2.72 6.94 8.81
CA GLU A 15 2.70 5.65 8.12
C GLU A 15 3.84 5.55 7.10
N TYR A 16 4.07 6.59 6.28
CA TYR A 16 5.19 6.61 5.34
C TYR A 16 6.54 6.37 6.04
N ARG A 17 6.80 7.06 7.15
CA ARG A 17 8.05 6.90 7.91
C ARG A 17 8.21 5.49 8.48
N LYS A 18 7.12 4.89 8.94
CA LYS A 18 7.10 3.51 9.44
C LYS A 18 7.43 2.53 8.31
N THR A 19 6.73 2.63 7.18
CA THR A 19 6.95 1.77 6.01
C THR A 19 8.38 1.89 5.49
N MET A 20 8.93 3.09 5.39
CA MET A 20 10.33 3.28 4.96
C MET A 20 11.34 2.61 5.89
N ARG A 21 11.06 2.57 7.21
CA ARG A 21 11.91 1.85 8.17
C ARG A 21 11.80 0.34 7.98
N GLU A 22 10.59 -0.17 7.78
CA GLU A 22 10.36 -1.60 7.53
C GLU A 22 11.05 -2.06 6.24
N ILE A 23 11.00 -1.24 5.17
CA ILE A 23 11.72 -1.50 3.92
C ILE A 23 13.23 -1.55 4.15
N ALA A 24 13.80 -0.56 4.86
CA ALA A 24 15.23 -0.55 5.15
C ALA A 24 15.65 -1.79 5.95
N ASN A 25 14.88 -2.17 6.97
CA ASN A 25 15.15 -3.37 7.75
C ASN A 25 15.09 -4.65 6.91
N GLY A 26 14.06 -4.79 6.06
CA GLY A 26 13.95 -5.95 5.16
C GLY A 26 15.06 -6.00 4.12
N PHE A 27 15.55 -4.84 3.66
CA PHE A 27 16.71 -4.75 2.78
C PHE A 27 18.01 -5.18 3.48
N ASP A 28 18.24 -4.73 4.71
CA ASP A 28 19.46 -5.01 5.46
C ASP A 28 19.53 -6.45 5.99
N THR A 29 18.40 -7.01 6.41
CA THR A 29 18.33 -8.35 7.04
C THR A 29 17.97 -9.46 6.06
N GLY A 30 17.37 -9.11 4.91
CA GLY A 30 16.76 -10.07 3.98
C GLY A 30 15.45 -10.68 4.49
N GLU A 31 14.99 -10.33 5.68
CA GLU A 31 13.72 -10.80 6.26
C GLU A 31 12.61 -9.80 5.94
N TRP A 32 11.69 -10.20 5.07
CA TRP A 32 10.52 -9.41 4.70
C TRP A 32 9.30 -9.90 5.47
N SER A 33 8.46 -8.94 5.90
CA SER A 33 7.14 -9.25 6.44
C SER A 33 6.39 -10.16 5.47
N ALA A 34 5.67 -11.16 6.02
CA ALA A 34 4.88 -12.06 5.21
C ALA A 34 3.88 -11.27 4.34
N PRO A 35 3.54 -11.77 3.13
CA PRO A 35 2.53 -11.14 2.29
C PRO A 35 1.24 -10.90 3.07
N ILE A 36 0.63 -9.73 2.89
CA ILE A 36 -0.70 -9.45 3.40
C ILE A 36 -1.67 -10.40 2.68
N THR A 37 -2.28 -11.30 3.45
CA THR A 37 -3.21 -12.34 2.97
C THR A 37 -4.66 -11.97 3.28
N GLU A 38 -4.88 -10.82 3.91
CA GLU A 38 -6.20 -10.28 4.15
C GLU A 38 -6.86 -9.96 2.80
N ASP A 39 -8.07 -10.48 2.59
CA ASP A 39 -8.89 -10.10 1.46
C ASP A 39 -9.14 -8.59 1.56
N TYR A 40 -8.86 -7.86 0.49
CA TYR A 40 -9.09 -6.41 0.41
C TYR A 40 -10.55 -6.13 0.77
N THR A 41 -10.80 -5.56 1.94
CA THR A 41 -12.16 -5.44 2.53
C THR A 41 -12.93 -4.24 1.99
N ASP A 42 -12.28 -3.36 1.25
CA ASP A 42 -12.95 -2.27 0.55
C ASP A 42 -13.63 -2.79 -0.72
N GLU A 43 -14.89 -2.41 -0.93
CA GLU A 43 -15.57 -2.67 -2.20
C GLU A 43 -14.69 -2.18 -3.35
N LEU A 44 -14.27 -3.12 -4.20
CA LEU A 44 -13.44 -2.85 -5.36
C LEU A 44 -14.10 -1.78 -6.22
N ASN A 45 -13.51 -0.58 -6.24
CA ASN A 45 -13.99 0.47 -7.13
C ASN A 45 -13.60 0.17 -8.59
N ASP A 46 -14.21 0.87 -9.54
CA ASP A 46 -13.95 0.69 -10.98
C ASP A 46 -12.49 0.90 -11.40
N PHE A 47 -11.69 1.63 -10.62
CA PHE A 47 -10.26 1.80 -10.86
C PHE A 47 -9.48 0.56 -10.42
N ASP A 48 -9.78 0.01 -9.24
CA ASP A 48 -9.14 -1.19 -8.71
C ASP A 48 -9.45 -2.41 -9.60
N VAL A 49 -10.68 -2.51 -10.11
CA VAL A 49 -11.07 -3.57 -11.07
C VAL A 49 -10.24 -3.48 -12.35
N ARG A 50 -10.12 -2.29 -12.94
CA ARG A 50 -9.31 -2.09 -14.15
C ARG A 50 -7.83 -2.36 -13.91
N ARG A 51 -7.31 -2.04 -12.74
CA ARG A 51 -5.93 -2.35 -12.36
C ARG A 51 -5.69 -3.85 -12.22
N LEU A 52 -6.64 -4.58 -11.63
CA LEU A 52 -6.58 -6.05 -11.54
C LEU A 52 -6.65 -6.71 -12.92
N GLU A 53 -7.52 -6.22 -13.82
CA GLU A 53 -7.58 -6.70 -15.20
C GLU A 53 -6.25 -6.47 -15.94
N ALA A 54 -5.66 -5.29 -15.79
CA ALA A 54 -4.37 -4.97 -16.42
C ALA A 54 -3.23 -5.89 -15.92
N LEU A 55 -3.20 -6.19 -14.61
CA LEU A 55 -2.21 -7.10 -14.02
C LEU A 55 -2.39 -8.55 -14.52
N ARG A 56 -3.64 -9.01 -14.71
CA ARG A 56 -3.92 -10.35 -15.25
C ARG A 56 -3.47 -10.53 -16.71
N VAL A 57 -3.42 -9.46 -17.49
CA VAL A 57 -2.96 -9.49 -18.89
C VAL A 57 -1.42 -9.48 -18.98
N GLN A 58 -0.71 -9.09 -17.92
CA GLN A 58 0.76 -9.04 -17.87
C GLN A 58 1.41 -10.32 -17.29
N ALA A 59 0.62 -11.24 -16.72
CA ALA A 59 1.06 -12.54 -16.22
C ALA A 59 0.89 -13.63 -17.27
#